data_AF-A0A963HDK2-F1
#
_entry.id   AF-A0A963HDK2-F1
#
_cell.length_a   1.000
_cell.length_b   1.000
_cell.length_c   1.000
_cell.angle_alpha   90.00
_cell.angle_beta   90.00
_cell.angle_gamma   90.00
#
_symmetry.space_group_name_H-M   'P 1'
#
loop_
_entity.id
_entity.type
_entity.pdbx_description
1 polymer ?
#
loop_
_entity_poly.entity_id
_entity_poly.type
_entity_poly.pdbx_seq_one_letter_code
_entity_poly.pdbx_strand_id
1 'polypeptide(L)' 'LNPDSMRVIRAWVEPALRNVEPEQCFQFERHGYFVADRVDSRVGAPVFNRTVTLRDSWSARPGQRK' A
#
# COMPACT_ATOMS: atom_id res chain seq x y z
N LEU A 1 14.37 -1.01 17.98
CA LEU A 1 13.18 -1.18 17.11
C LEU A 1 13.21 -0.08 16.06
N ASN A 2 12.84 -0.36 14.80
CA ASN A 2 12.84 0.67 13.75
C ASN A 2 11.67 1.66 14.00
N PRO A 3 11.92 2.95 14.25
CA PRO A 3 10.83 3.93 14.45
C PRO A 3 10.00 4.15 13.18
N ASP A 4 10.56 3.89 12.00
CA ASP A 4 9.92 4.09 10.70
C ASP A 4 9.16 2.85 10.20
N SER A 5 8.99 1.83 11.05
CA SER A 5 8.33 0.58 10.65
C SER A 5 6.84 0.74 10.34
N MET A 6 6.19 1.80 10.83
CA MET A 6 4.76 2.05 10.62
C MET A 6 4.47 3.53 10.45
N ARG A 7 3.73 3.88 9.40
CA ARG A 7 3.18 5.23 9.19
C ARG A 7 1.72 5.13 8.80
N VAL A 8 0.85 5.74 9.60
CA VAL A 8 -0.58 5.85 9.30
C VAL A 8 -0.85 7.19 8.64
N ILE A 9 -1.57 7.19 7.52
CA ILE A 9 -1.96 8.40 6.80
C ILE A 9 -3.44 8.33 6.43
N ARG A 10 -4.07 9.49 6.23
CA ARG A 10 -5.37 9.59 5.56
C ARG A 10 -5.13 10.02 4.12
N ALA A 11 -5.81 9.34 3.20
CA ALA A 11 -5.67 9.58 1.77
C ALA A 11 -7.02 9.42 1.08
N TRP A 12 -7.12 9.94 -0.14
CA TRP A 12 -8.25 9.74 -1.03
C TRP A 12 -7.97 8.55 -1.94
N VAL A 13 -9.00 7.76 -2.21
CA VAL A 13 -8.98 6.65 -3.16
C VAL A 13 -10.22 6.72 -4.04
N GLU A 14 -10.22 5.95 -5.12
CA GLU A 14 -11.33 5.93 -6.06
C GLU A 14 -12.63 5.43 -5.40
N PRO A 15 -13.82 5.93 -5.84
CA PRO A 15 -15.11 5.50 -5.30
C PRO A 15 -15.37 3.98 -5.40
N ALA A 16 -14.76 3.31 -6.37
CA ALA A 16 -14.88 1.86 -6.57
C ALA A 16 -14.41 1.05 -5.35
N LEU A 17 -13.50 1.59 -4.54
CA LEU A 17 -12.96 0.93 -3.36
C LEU A 17 -13.79 1.14 -2.09
N ARG A 18 -14.96 1.80 -2.19
CA ARG A 18 -15.83 2.09 -1.04
C ARG A 18 -16.35 0.82 -0.33
N ASN A 19 -16.67 -0.21 -1.11
CA ASN A 19 -17.27 -1.46 -0.64
C ASN A 19 -16.31 -2.64 -0.84
N VAL A 20 -15.01 -2.39 -0.65
CA VAL A 20 -13.99 -3.42 -0.73
C VAL A 20 -14.22 -4.49 0.34
N GLU A 21 -14.08 -5.76 -0.02
CA GLU A 21 -14.15 -6.85 0.95
C GLU A 21 -12.82 -6.94 1.73
N PRO A 22 -12.87 -7.32 3.02
CA PRO A 22 -11.67 -7.67 3.79
C PRO A 22 -10.73 -8.59 3.01
N GLU A 23 -9.43 -8.38 3.16
CA GLU A 23 -8.37 -9.20 2.54
C GLU A 23 -8.28 -9.12 1.01
N GLN A 24 -9.08 -8.29 0.34
CA GLN A 24 -8.90 -8.03 -1.09
C GLN A 24 -7.59 -7.25 -1.37
N CYS A 25 -6.89 -7.66 -2.42
CA CYS A 25 -5.59 -7.12 -2.81
C CYS A 25 -5.70 -6.19 -4.03
N PHE A 26 -5.00 -5.07 -3.98
CA PHE A 26 -5.00 -4.04 -5.01
C PHE A 26 -3.59 -3.58 -5.32
N GLN A 27 -3.35 -3.20 -6.57
CA GLN A 27 -2.21 -2.36 -6.93
C GLN A 27 -2.67 -0.92 -6.95
N PHE A 28 -2.16 -0.08 -6.05
CA PHE A 28 -2.32 1.37 -6.18
C PHE A 28 -1.23 1.88 -7.10
N GLU A 29 -1.65 2.49 -8.20
CA GLU A 29 -0.76 2.92 -9.28
C GLU A 29 0.40 3.75 -8.73
N ARG A 30 1.62 3.38 -9.13
CA ARG A 30 2.88 4.03 -8.71
C ARG A 30 3.23 3.97 -7.21
N HIS A 31 2.37 3.40 -6.36
CA HIS A 31 2.58 3.37 -4.91
C HIS A 31 3.03 1.99 -4.40
N GLY A 32 2.35 0.93 -4.83
CA GLY A 32 2.60 -0.42 -4.33
C GLY A 32 1.39 -1.32 -4.38
N TYR A 33 1.55 -2.49 -3.78
CA TYR A 33 0.45 -3.42 -3.53
C TYR A 33 -0.07 -3.23 -2.11
N PHE A 34 -1.39 -3.27 -1.98
CA PHE A 34 -2.12 -3.03 -0.75
C PHE A 34 -3.15 -4.13 -0.54
N VAL A 35 -3.48 -4.37 0.72
CA VAL A 35 -4.57 -5.25 1.12
C VAL A 35 -5.56 -4.46 1.97
N ALA A 36 -6.86 -4.69 1.77
CA ALA A 36 -7.89 -4.18 2.68
C ALA A 36 -7.74 -4.87 4.04
N ASP A 37 -7.51 -4.09 5.09
CA ASP A 37 -7.29 -4.62 6.44
C ASP A 37 -8.50 -5.45 6.89
N ARG A 38 -8.26 -6.63 7.45
CA ARG A 38 -9.32 -7.56 7.82
C ARG A 38 -10.18 -7.09 9.01
N VAL A 39 -9.57 -6.33 9.91
CA VAL A 39 -10.15 -5.95 11.21
C VAL A 39 -10.64 -4.50 11.19
N ASP A 40 -9.83 -3.61 10.61
CA ASP A 40 -10.04 -2.17 10.66
C ASP A 40 -10.83 -1.63 9.45
N SER A 41 -10.93 -2.39 8.35
CA SER A 41 -11.75 -1.98 7.20
C SER A 41 -13.22 -2.15 7.48
N ARG A 42 -14.01 -1.14 7.08
CA ARG A 42 -15.47 -1.15 7.16
C ARG A 42 -16.06 -0.47 5.94
N VAL A 43 -17.31 -0.82 5.63
CA VAL A 43 -18.07 -0.21 4.53
C VAL A 43 -18.08 1.31 4.68
N GLY A 44 -17.64 2.02 3.65
CA GLY A 44 -17.57 3.49 3.65
C GLY A 44 -16.34 4.11 4.33
N ALA A 45 -15.53 3.32 5.05
CA ALA A 45 -14.26 3.76 5.61
C ALA A 45 -13.21 2.62 5.53
N PRO A 46 -12.72 2.31 4.32
CA PRO A 46 -11.73 1.25 4.12
C PRO A 46 -10.37 1.63 4.70
N VAL A 47 -9.65 0.62 5.21
CA VAL A 47 -8.27 0.75 5.70
C VAL A 47 -7.38 -0.13 4.84
N PHE A 48 -6.27 0.41 4.35
CA PHE A 48 -5.37 -0.33 3.47
C PHE A 48 -3.99 -0.44 4.08
N ASN A 49 -3.50 -1.67 4.18
CA ASN A 49 -2.12 -1.96 4.57
C ASN A 49 -1.28 -2.12 3.31
N ARG A 50 -0.12 -1.44 3.28
CA ARG A 50 0.83 -1.59 2.17
C ARG A 50 1.62 -2.89 2.34
N THR A 51 1.35 -3.86 1.47
CA THR A 51 2.04 -5.16 1.44
C THR A 51 3.49 -5.01 0.99
N VAL A 52 3.71 -4.32 -0.14
CA VAL A 52 5.05 -4.08 -0.69
C VAL A 52 5.04 -2.87 -1.62
N THR A 53 6.16 -2.14 -1.68
CA THR A 53 6.36 -1.06 -2.65
C THR A 53 6.62 -1.63 -4.04
N LEU A 54 6.32 -0.85 -5.08
CA LEU A 54 6.75 -1.22 -6.43
C LEU A 54 8.28 -1.22 -6.51
N ARG A 55 8.81 -1.98 -7.47
CA ARG A 55 10.23 -1.92 -7.79
C ARG A 55 10.56 -0.54 -8.33
N ASP A 56 11.45 0.16 -7.65
CA ASP A 56 12.07 1.36 -8.20
C ASP A 56 13.28 0.97 -9.05
N SER A 57 13.22 1.31 -10.34
CA SER A 57 14.26 1.00 -11.33
C SER A 57 15.31 2.10 -11.45
N TRP A 58 15.08 3.26 -10.84
CA TRP A 58 15.94 4.44 -10.99
C TRP A 58 17.02 4.56 -9.92
N SER A 59 16.88 3.84 -8.80
CA SER A 59 17.85 3.82 -7.70
C SER A 59 19.03 2.87 -7.92
N ALA A 60 19.06 2.14 -9.04
CA ALA A 60 20.28 1.48 -9.50
C ALA A 60 21.26 2.54 -9.99
N ARG A 61 22.22 2.94 -9.15
CA ARG A 61 23.43 3.61 -9.65
C ARG A 61 24.04 2.69 -10.70
N PRO A 62 24.25 3.12 -11.95
CA PRO A 62 25.01 2.32 -12.91
C PRO A 62 26.45 2.26 -12.38
N GLY A 63 26.84 1.14 -11.75
CA GLY A 63 28.21 0.97 -11.27
C GLY A 63 28.44 0.22 -9.95
N GLN A 64 27.51 -0.57 -9.42
CA GLN A 64 27.87 -1.57 -8.40
C GLN A 64 27.73 -2.99 -8.94
N ARG A 65 28.76 -3.39 -9.69
CA ARG A 65 29.15 -4.79 -9.85
C ARG A 65 29.63 -5.32 -8.50
N LYS A 66 29.26 -6.56 -8.18
CA LYS A 66 30.24 -7.63 -7.95
C LYS A 66 29.83 -8.81 -8.82
#